data_AF-A0A1B1K0G3-F1
#
_entry.id   AF-A0A1B1K0G3-F1
#
_cell.length_a   1.000
_cell.length_b   1.000
_cell.length_c   1.000
_cell.angle_alpha   90.00
_cell.angle_beta   90.00
_cell.angle_gamma   90.00
#
_symmetry.space_group_name_H-M   'P 1'
#
loop_
_entity.id
_entity.type
_entity.pdbx_description
1 polymer ?
#
loop_
_entity_poly.entity_id
_entity_poly.type
_entity_poly.pdbx_seq_one_letter_code
_entity_poly.pdbx_strand_id
1 'polypeptide(L)' 'MHIHLEVHIDKKTVLTTQLFFDEALLDDVYATAPYSDHTGRENNVNNSTDSIYDDAGLLTVAEQFVSP' A
#
# COMPACT_ATOMS: atom_id res chain seq x y z
N MET A 1 1.53 5.32 -0.95
CA MET A 1 0.71 4.45 -1.84
C MET A 1 -0.19 3.62 -0.94
N HIS A 2 -1.49 3.58 -1.20
CA HIS A 2 -2.44 2.87 -0.35
C HIS A 2 -3.61 2.26 -1.13
N ILE A 3 -4.24 1.25 -0.55
CA ILE A 3 -5.47 0.64 -1.07
C ILE A 3 -6.63 1.09 -0.18
N HIS A 4 -7.68 1.65 -0.76
CA HIS A 4 -8.91 1.94 -0.03
C HIS A 4 -9.62 0.65 0.37
N LEU A 5 -10.07 0.56 1.62
CA LEU A 5 -10.81 -0.57 2.15
C LEU A 5 -12.12 -0.11 2.77
N GLU A 6 -13.21 -0.75 2.37
CA GLU A 6 -14.51 -0.60 3.01
C GLU A 6 -15.04 -2.00 3.39
N VAL A 7 -15.45 -2.17 4.64
CA VAL A 7 -16.03 -3.43 5.14
C VAL A 7 -17.37 -3.14 5.79
N HIS A 8 -18.41 -3.84 5.32
CA HIS A 8 -19.73 -3.83 5.93
C HIS A 8 -19.81 -4.94 6.97
N ILE A 9 -19.67 -4.58 8.23
CA ILE A 9 -19.95 -5.44 9.39
C ILE A 9 -21.46 -5.40 9.60
N ASP A 10 -22.08 -6.53 9.93
CA ASP A 10 -23.52 -6.66 10.28
C ASP A 10 -24.55 -6.02 9.32
N LYS A 11 -24.13 -5.62 8.10
CA LYS A 11 -24.90 -4.87 7.10
C LYS A 11 -25.34 -3.46 7.54
N LYS A 12 -24.80 -2.93 8.65
CA LYS A 12 -25.10 -1.56 9.12
C LYS A 12 -23.84 -0.79 9.48
N THR A 13 -22.89 -1.47 10.13
CA THR A 13 -21.64 -0.85 10.54
C THR A 13 -20.64 -0.88 9.38
N VAL A 14 -20.15 0.29 8.99
CA VAL A 14 -19.15 0.42 7.93
C VAL A 14 -17.82 0.83 8.55
N LEU A 15 -16.79 0.01 8.34
CA LEU A 15 -15.40 0.44 8.53
C LEU A 15 -14.88 0.93 7.19
N THR A 16 -14.54 2.21 7.12
CA THR A 16 -13.82 2.80 5.99
C THR A 16 -12.42 3.13 6.45
N THR A 17 -11.43 2.53 5.80
CA THR A 17 -10.02 2.70 6.14
C THR A 17 -9.15 2.60 4.88
N GLN A 18 -7.84 2.64 5.05
CA GLN A 18 -6.83 2.53 3.99
C GLN A 18 -5.76 1.54 4.44
N LEU A 19 -5.23 0.78 3.49
CA LEU A 19 -4.13 -0.14 3.71
C LEU A 19 -2.86 0.46 3.13
N PHE A 20 -1.79 0.50 3.93
CA PHE A 20 -0.49 1.03 3.56
C PHE A 20 0.55 -0.09 3.46
N PHE A 21 1.64 0.21 2.76
CA PHE A 21 2.77 -0.70 2.56
C PHE A 21 4.05 -0.10 3.13
N ASP A 22 4.97 -0.94 3.58
CA ASP A 22 6.29 -0.51 4.01
C ASP A 22 7.08 0.10 2.83
N GLU A 23 7.89 1.13 3.10
CA GLU A 23 8.62 1.83 2.04
C GLU A 23 9.68 0.96 1.35
N ALA A 24 10.34 0.05 2.08
CA ALA A 24 11.32 -0.85 1.47
C ALA A 24 10.63 -1.79 0.47
N LEU A 25 9.45 -2.30 0.82
CA LEU A 25 8.64 -3.10 -0.10
C LEU A 25 8.22 -2.28 -1.32
N LEU A 26 7.79 -1.03 -1.13
CA LEU A 26 7.41 -0.18 -2.25
C LEU A 26 8.60 0.09 -3.18
N ASP A 27 9.80 0.30 -2.64
CA ASP A 27 11.00 0.51 -3.46
C ASP A 27 11.32 -0.70 -4.35
N ASP A 28 11.22 -1.91 -3.81
CA ASP A 28 11.40 -3.16 -4.58
C ASP A 28 10.35 -3.31 -5.69
N VAL A 29 9.08 -3.00 -5.37
CA VAL A 29 7.98 -3.06 -6.35
C VAL A 29 8.15 -2.00 -7.44
N TYR A 30 8.48 -0.76 -7.09
CA TYR A 30 8.68 0.32 -8.06
C TYR A 30 9.92 0.12 -8.94
N ALA A 31 10.90 -0.68 -8.50
CA ALA A 31 12.05 -1.06 -9.32
C ALA A 31 11.72 -2.12 -10.39
N THR A 32 10.52 -2.71 -10.36
CA THR A 32 10.11 -3.80 -11.24
C THR A 32 9.08 -3.34 -12.28
N ALA A 33 9.13 -3.88 -13.50
CA ALA A 33 8.15 -3.59 -14.54
C ALA A 33 6.73 -4.06 -14.13
N PRO A 34 5.66 -3.32 -14.47
CA PRO A 34 5.67 -2.11 -15.31
C PRO A 34 5.93 -0.82 -14.53
N TYR A 35 6.10 -0.88 -13.21
CA TYR A 35 6.24 0.32 -12.37
C TYR A 35 7.56 1.05 -12.60
N SER A 36 8.62 0.30 -12.93
CA SER A 36 9.94 0.86 -13.29
C SER A 36 9.90 1.81 -14.49
N ASP A 37 8.87 1.70 -15.35
CA ASP A 37 8.71 2.59 -16.50
C ASP A 37 8.22 3.99 -16.08
N HIS A 38 7.71 4.13 -14.85
CA HIS A 38 7.30 5.40 -14.27
C HIS A 38 8.45 6.05 -13.50
N THR A 39 9.18 6.95 -14.16
CA THR A 39 10.29 7.71 -13.57
C THR A 39 9.83 8.69 -12.49
N GLY A 40 10.74 9.09 -11.57
CA GLY A 40 10.48 10.14 -10.59
C GLY A 40 9.97 9.66 -9.22
N ARG A 41 10.20 8.40 -8.86
CA ARG A 41 9.81 7.79 -7.57
C ARG A 41 10.23 8.63 -6.36
N GLU A 42 11.39 9.28 -6.43
CA GLU A 42 11.92 10.16 -5.39
C GLU A 42 11.06 11.39 -5.09
N ASN A 43 10.15 11.76 -6.02
CA ASN A 43 9.22 12.88 -5.86
C ASN A 43 7.84 12.44 -5.37
N ASN A 44 7.61 11.12 -5.22
CA ASN A 44 6.33 10.61 -4.76
C ASN A 44 6.13 10.90 -3.27
N VAL A 45 4.87 11.09 -2.89
CA VAL A 45 4.46 11.09 -1.49
C VAL A 45 4.74 9.70 -0.90
N ASN A 46 5.47 9.68 0.21
CA ASN A 46 5.73 8.51 1.02
C ASN A 46 4.86 8.52 2.29
N ASN A 47 4.83 7.44 3.04
CA ASN A 47 4.01 7.32 4.25
C ASN A 47 4.27 8.45 5.26
N SER A 48 5.51 8.95 5.39
CA SER A 48 5.85 10.01 6.36
C SER A 48 5.41 11.41 5.92
N THR A 49 5.08 11.60 4.64
CA THR A 49 4.60 12.88 4.08
C THR A 49 3.15 12.82 3.61
N ASP A 50 2.52 11.65 3.71
CA ASP A 50 1.11 11.44 3.40
C ASP A 50 0.23 11.90 4.57
N SER A 51 -0.62 12.91 4.34
CA SER A 51 -1.46 13.50 5.38
C SER A 51 -2.57 12.59 5.88
N ILE A 52 -2.84 11.49 5.17
CA ILE A 52 -3.87 10.50 5.55
C ILE A 52 -3.26 9.17 5.99
N TYR A 53 -1.93 9.10 6.18
CA TYR A 53 -1.26 7.92 6.72
C TYR A 53 -1.65 7.66 8.18
N ASP A 54 -1.93 6.39 8.47
CA ASP A 54 -2.18 5.86 9.81
C ASP A 54 -1.50 4.48 9.91
N ASP A 55 -0.65 4.29 10.91
CA ASP A 55 0.11 3.05 11.08
C ASP A 55 -0.78 1.85 11.43
N ALA A 56 -2.01 2.08 11.91
CA ALA A 56 -3.01 1.04 12.08
C ALA A 56 -3.42 0.35 10.76
N GLY A 57 -3.19 1.01 9.61
CA GLY A 57 -3.43 0.47 8.27
C GLY A 57 -2.21 -0.21 7.65
N LEU A 58 -1.04 -0.25 8.31
CA LEU A 58 0.18 -0.81 7.75
C LEU A 58 0.11 -2.33 7.68
N LEU A 59 0.23 -2.89 6.47
CA LEU A 59 0.18 -4.33 6.25
C LEU A 59 1.49 -5.02 6.62
N THR A 60 1.39 -6.19 7.24
CA THR A 60 2.47 -7.20 7.17
C THR A 60 2.30 -8.00 5.90
N VAL A 61 3.24 -7.86 4.97
CA VAL A 61 3.20 -8.55 3.67
C VAL A 61 4.06 -9.81 3.74
N ALA A 62 3.57 -10.88 3.12
CA ALA A 62 4.31 -12.11 2.89
C ALA A 62 4.39 -12.38 1.39
N GLU A 63 5.58 -12.69 0.90
CA GLU A 63 5.75 -13.12 -0.48
C GLU A 63 5.23 -14.55 -0.66
N GLN A 64 4.33 -14.72 -1.62
CA GLN A 64 3.86 -16.04 -2.00
C GLN A 64 4.69 -16.54 -3.19
N PHE A 65 5.48 -17.60 -2.95
CA PHE A 65 6.10 -18.33 -4.04
C PHE A 65 5.02 -19.14 -4.78
N VAL A 66 4.66 -18.68 -5.97
CA VAL A 66 3.86 -19.48 -6.89
C VAL A 66 4.83 -20.30 -7.74
N SER A 67 4.80 -21.63 -7.59
CA SER A 67 5.56 -22.51 -8.49
C SER A 67 5.09 -22.30 -9.93
N PRO A 68 6.02 -22.23 -10.91
CA PRO A 68 5.67 -22.00 -12.32
C PRO A 68 4.83 -23.12 -12.93
#